data_AF-A0A7Y5LAV5-F1
#
_entry.id   AF-A0A7Y5LAV5-F1
#
_cell.length_a   1.000
_cell.length_b   1.000
_cell.length_c   1.000
_cell.angle_alpha   90.00
_cell.angle_beta   90.00
_cell.angle_gamma   90.00
#
_symmetry.space_group_name_H-M   'P 1'
#
loop_
_entity.id
_entity.type
_entity.pdbx_description
1 polymer ?
#
loop_
_entity_poly.entity_id
_entity_poly.type
_entity_poly.pdbx_seq_one_letter_code
_entity_poly.pdbx_strand_id
1 'polypeptide(L)'
;MTAVIAERTDARTALAAASAEATLAATFAQCAPLLQSDLKTRLRKLLADFPAELSSTQFGHFEKRYLDDVRTRLSRLAKTARTPEAYPMTSTGGVLDYFSDRLVQDLQAAFNRIRLKHSLTGAEKREILRGMLRTRHLDARLKKFFMSSEVKQPDGAPFQGKGFRSFRAKAFARWGRKRFMLPRSACGAAMSSNKTAIMPVILLRP
;
A
#
# COMPACT_ATOMS: atom_id res chain seq x y z
N MET A 1 -24.09 -3.15 19.03
CA MET A 1 -23.13 -3.62 18.00
C MET A 1 -21.74 -2.97 18.10
N THR A 2 -21.53 -1.99 18.97
CA THR A 2 -20.22 -1.34 19.22
C THR A 2 -19.37 -2.05 20.27
N ALA A 3 -19.99 -2.67 21.28
CA ALA A 3 -19.27 -3.38 22.36
C ALA A 3 -18.51 -4.64 21.87
N VAL A 4 -19.07 -5.39 20.91
CA VAL A 4 -18.44 -6.61 20.36
C VAL A 4 -17.18 -6.31 19.53
N ILE A 5 -17.00 -5.06 19.08
CA ILE A 5 -15.79 -4.65 18.35
C ILE A 5 -14.66 -4.31 19.34
N ALA A 6 -14.99 -3.78 20.52
CA ALA A 6 -14.01 -3.40 21.55
C ALA A 6 -13.43 -4.61 22.30
N GLU A 7 -14.22 -5.63 22.61
CA GLU A 7 -13.69 -6.88 23.21
C GLU A 7 -12.92 -7.74 22.20
N ARG A 8 -13.11 -7.54 20.90
CA ARG A 8 -12.42 -8.31 19.84
C ARG A 8 -11.00 -7.85 19.54
N THR A 9 -10.56 -6.71 20.06
CA THR A 9 -9.24 -6.14 19.75
C THR A 9 -8.11 -6.66 20.63
N ASP A 10 -8.41 -7.10 21.85
CA ASP A 10 -7.36 -7.34 22.87
C ASP A 10 -6.74 -8.75 22.79
N ALA A 11 -7.47 -9.72 22.22
CA ALA A 11 -6.96 -11.09 22.01
C ALA A 11 -6.25 -11.31 20.66
N ARG A 12 -6.12 -10.27 19.82
CA ARG A 12 -5.62 -10.42 18.45
C ARG A 12 -4.10 -10.50 18.39
N THR A 13 -3.62 -11.75 18.51
CA THR A 13 -2.32 -12.26 18.03
C THR A 13 -1.18 -11.28 18.21
N ALA A 14 -0.47 -11.44 19.32
CA ALA A 14 0.88 -10.94 19.51
C ALA A 14 1.64 -10.89 18.18
N LEU A 15 2.01 -9.69 17.77
CA LEU A 15 2.73 -9.50 16.54
C LEU A 15 4.18 -9.85 16.80
N ALA A 16 4.64 -10.97 16.27
CA ALA A 16 6.03 -11.38 16.38
C ALA A 16 6.92 -10.33 15.70
N ALA A 17 7.85 -9.74 16.45
CA ALA A 17 8.81 -8.76 15.97
C ALA A 17 9.56 -9.24 14.69
N ALA A 18 9.85 -10.54 14.59
CA ALA A 18 10.48 -11.16 13.43
C ALA A 18 9.63 -11.07 12.14
N SER A 19 8.31 -11.18 12.24
CA SER A 19 7.41 -11.05 11.08
C SER A 19 7.35 -9.60 10.57
N ALA A 20 7.42 -8.64 11.50
CA ALA A 20 7.53 -7.23 11.18
C ALA A 20 8.85 -6.94 10.47
N GLU A 21 9.98 -7.44 11.01
CA GLU A 21 11.30 -7.27 10.40
C GLU A 21 11.33 -7.83 8.98
N ALA A 22 10.83 -9.03 8.74
CA ALA A 22 10.81 -9.64 7.41
C ALA A 22 10.00 -8.82 6.40
N THR A 23 8.82 -8.32 6.79
CA THR A 23 7.96 -7.53 5.90
C THR A 23 8.57 -6.15 5.60
N LEU A 24 9.17 -5.50 6.60
CA LEU A 24 9.85 -4.22 6.44
C LEU A 24 11.13 -4.38 5.60
N ALA A 25 11.92 -5.43 5.83
CA ALA A 25 13.12 -5.72 5.05
C ALA A 25 12.83 -5.93 3.55
N ALA A 26 11.74 -6.64 3.23
CA ALA A 26 11.28 -6.80 1.85
C ALA A 26 10.85 -5.46 1.23
N THR A 27 10.25 -4.56 2.01
CA THR A 27 9.86 -3.22 1.55
C THR A 27 11.10 -2.34 1.33
N PHE A 28 12.09 -2.39 2.22
CA PHE A 28 13.34 -1.63 2.06
C PHE A 28 14.08 -2.00 0.78
N ALA A 29 14.14 -3.30 0.44
CA ALA A 29 14.76 -3.78 -0.79
C ALA A 29 14.11 -3.20 -2.06
N GLN A 30 12.82 -2.87 -2.00
CA GLN A 30 12.07 -2.30 -3.13
C GLN A 30 12.17 -0.77 -3.19
N CYS A 31 12.05 -0.10 -2.05
CA CYS A 31 11.89 1.35 -2.00
C CYS A 31 13.21 2.12 -1.85
N ALA A 32 14.20 1.54 -1.17
CA ALA A 32 15.44 2.25 -0.86
C ALA A 32 16.63 1.27 -0.70
N PRO A 33 17.09 0.64 -1.80
CA PRO A 33 18.15 -0.38 -1.74
C PRO A 33 19.46 0.18 -1.15
N LEU A 34 19.79 1.44 -1.46
CA LEU A 34 21.00 2.10 -0.98
C LEU A 34 20.97 2.42 0.53
N LEU A 35 19.77 2.58 1.11
CA LEU A 35 19.59 2.86 2.54
C LEU A 35 19.22 1.61 3.34
N GLN A 36 19.15 0.44 2.69
CA GLN A 36 18.62 -0.78 3.28
C GLN A 36 19.41 -1.22 4.52
N SER A 37 20.75 -1.21 4.46
CA SER A 37 21.62 -1.62 5.57
C SER A 37 21.43 -0.73 6.80
N ASP A 38 21.38 0.59 6.59
CA ASP A 38 21.21 1.58 7.63
C ASP A 38 19.80 1.51 8.27
N LEU A 39 18.76 1.45 7.44
CA LEU A 39 17.36 1.32 7.89
C LEU A 39 17.13 0.02 8.66
N LYS A 40 17.73 -1.09 8.21
CA LYS A 40 17.65 -2.40 8.86
C LYS A 40 18.39 -2.40 10.20
N THR A 41 19.58 -1.80 10.26
CA THR A 41 20.34 -1.70 11.51
C THR A 41 19.57 -0.91 12.56
N ARG A 42 18.92 0.18 12.16
CA ARG A 42 18.06 0.98 13.05
C ARG A 42 16.81 0.26 13.46
N LEU A 43 16.16 -0.43 12.54
CA LEU A 43 14.99 -1.23 12.84
C LEU A 43 15.32 -2.25 13.94
N ARG A 44 16.46 -2.94 13.83
CA ARG A 44 16.93 -3.89 14.85
C ARG A 44 17.24 -3.22 16.19
N LYS A 45 17.92 -2.06 16.15
CA LYS A 45 18.20 -1.29 17.36
C LYS A 45 16.94 -0.84 18.07
N LEU A 46 15.94 -0.38 17.33
CA LEU A 46 14.66 0.03 17.90
C LEU A 46 13.84 -1.18 18.38
N LEU A 47 13.85 -2.30 17.65
CA LEU A 47 13.18 -3.52 18.08
C LEU A 47 13.76 -4.10 19.39
N ALA A 48 15.03 -3.83 19.70
CA ALA A 48 15.63 -4.23 20.98
C ALA A 48 14.98 -3.55 22.20
N ASP A 49 14.36 -2.37 22.01
CA ASP A 49 13.65 -1.65 23.07
C ASP A 49 12.24 -2.22 23.35
N PHE A 50 11.77 -3.17 22.53
CA PHE A 50 10.40 -3.70 22.60
C PHE A 50 10.38 -5.21 22.88
N PRO A 51 9.29 -5.72 23.48
CA PRO A 51 9.12 -7.16 23.67
C PRO A 51 9.03 -7.91 22.33
N ALA A 52 9.38 -9.20 22.34
CA ALA A 52 9.30 -10.08 21.17
C ALA A 52 7.86 -10.18 20.59
N GLU A 53 6.88 -10.02 21.46
CA GLU A 53 5.46 -9.99 21.15
C GLU A 53 4.90 -8.59 21.36
N LEU A 54 4.47 -7.95 20.27
CA LEU A 54 3.95 -6.59 20.30
C LEU A 54 2.42 -6.62 20.40
N SER A 55 1.88 -5.93 21.40
CA SER A 55 0.46 -5.58 21.45
C SER A 55 0.09 -4.56 20.36
N SER A 56 -1.21 -4.39 20.09
CA SER A 56 -1.69 -3.43 19.08
C SER A 56 -1.27 -1.98 19.38
N THR A 57 -1.28 -1.59 20.66
CA THR A 57 -0.86 -0.27 21.13
C THR A 57 0.65 -0.09 21.05
N GLN A 58 1.42 -1.09 21.50
CA GLN A 58 2.89 -1.10 21.40
C GLN A 58 3.35 -1.02 19.94
N PHE A 59 2.67 -1.71 19.03
CA PHE A 59 2.95 -1.62 17.59
C PHE A 59 2.70 -0.20 17.05
N GLY A 60 1.66 0.49 17.53
CA GLY A 60 1.41 1.89 17.17
C GLY A 60 2.48 2.85 17.68
N HIS A 61 2.97 2.64 18.91
CA HIS A 61 4.09 3.42 19.44
C HIS A 61 5.39 3.16 18.68
N PHE A 62 5.66 1.89 18.35
CA PHE A 62 6.81 1.49 17.56
C PHE A 62 6.80 2.12 16.16
N GLU A 63 5.66 2.07 15.45
CA GLU A 63 5.50 2.69 14.14
C GLU A 63 5.82 4.19 14.19
N LYS A 64 5.21 4.93 15.12
CA LYS A 64 5.43 6.37 15.25
C LYS A 64 6.90 6.68 15.52
N ARG A 65 7.50 6.00 16.51
CA ARG A 65 8.91 6.20 16.88
C ARG A 65 9.87 5.90 15.73
N TYR A 66 9.61 4.84 14.96
CA TYR A 66 10.42 4.50 13.79
C TYR A 66 10.29 5.53 12.67
N LEU A 67 9.06 5.95 12.33
CA LEU A 67 8.81 6.95 11.29
C LEU A 67 9.40 8.32 11.65
N ASP A 68 9.33 8.71 12.92
CA ASP A 68 9.91 9.96 13.41
C ASP A 68 11.44 9.94 13.35
N ASP A 69 12.09 8.81 13.69
CA ASP A 69 13.55 8.65 13.55
C ASP A 69 13.99 8.74 12.09
N VAL A 70 13.28 8.05 11.20
CA VAL A 70 13.54 8.09 9.75
C VAL A 70 13.36 9.51 9.20
N ARG A 71 12.26 10.18 9.53
CA ARG A 71 11.99 11.56 9.08
C ARG A 71 13.05 12.53 9.59
N THR A 72 13.42 12.42 10.87
CA THR A 72 14.48 13.26 11.46
C THR A 72 15.80 13.07 10.72
N ARG A 73 16.16 11.83 10.37
CA ARG A 73 17.40 11.55 9.65
C ARG A 73 17.38 12.03 8.21
N LEU A 74 16.29 11.80 7.48
CA LEU A 74 16.12 12.29 6.11
C LEU A 74 16.22 13.81 6.06
N SER A 75 15.62 14.51 7.03
CA SER A 75 15.73 15.98 7.12
C SER A 75 17.17 16.46 7.38
N ARG A 76 17.99 15.68 8.12
CA ARG A 76 19.41 15.99 8.31
C ARG A 76 20.21 15.77 7.03
N LEU A 77 19.93 14.69 6.30
CA LEU A 77 20.57 14.41 5.01
C LEU A 77 20.21 15.51 3.98
N ALA A 78 18.98 16.00 4.01
CA ALA A 78 18.54 17.09 3.15
C ALA A 78 19.28 18.40 3.40
N LYS A 79 19.55 18.72 4.67
CA LYS A 79 20.36 19.89 5.03
C LYS A 79 21.83 19.77 4.59
N THR A 80 22.34 18.56 4.40
CA THR A 80 23.74 18.33 4.00
C THR A 80 23.97 18.29 2.49
N ALA A 81 22.92 18.22 1.68
CA ALA A 81 23.04 18.20 0.22
C ALA A 81 23.44 19.59 -0.30
N ARG A 82 24.64 19.71 -0.90
CA ARG A 82 25.27 20.98 -1.28
C ARG A 82 25.05 21.41 -2.73
N THR A 83 24.44 20.57 -3.56
CA THR A 83 24.20 20.89 -4.97
C THR A 83 22.95 21.75 -5.11
N PRO A 84 22.99 22.90 -5.80
CA PRO A 84 21.82 23.76 -5.98
C PRO A 84 20.78 23.13 -6.91
N GLU A 85 21.20 22.31 -7.86
CA GLU A 85 20.36 21.73 -8.91
C GLU A 85 20.65 20.23 -9.05
N ALA A 86 19.59 19.41 -9.09
CA ALA A 86 19.69 17.96 -9.30
C ALA A 86 19.38 17.56 -10.75
N TYR A 87 18.43 18.27 -11.37
CA TYR A 87 18.04 18.15 -12.77
C TYR A 87 17.68 19.55 -13.29
N PRO A 88 17.67 19.79 -14.61
CA PRO A 88 17.26 21.08 -15.17
C PRO A 88 15.95 21.57 -14.54
N MET A 89 15.97 22.78 -13.97
CA MET A 89 14.84 23.44 -13.30
C MET A 89 14.35 22.78 -12.01
N THR A 90 15.10 21.83 -11.44
CA THR A 90 14.72 21.12 -10.22
C THR A 90 15.81 21.19 -9.16
N SER A 91 15.50 21.82 -8.03
CA SER A 91 16.45 21.93 -6.92
C SER A 91 16.71 20.56 -6.27
N THR A 92 17.93 20.34 -5.81
CA THR A 92 18.28 19.12 -5.05
C THR A 92 17.42 18.97 -3.81
N GLY A 93 17.10 20.08 -3.13
CA GLY A 93 16.21 20.10 -1.98
C GLY A 93 14.81 19.56 -2.32
N GLY A 94 14.18 20.05 -3.40
CA GLY A 94 12.85 19.61 -3.79
C GLY A 94 12.78 18.14 -4.19
N VAL A 95 13.82 17.64 -4.88
CA VAL A 95 13.93 16.21 -5.21
C VAL A 95 14.03 15.36 -3.95
N LEU A 96 14.86 15.79 -3.00
CA LEU A 96 15.11 15.03 -1.78
C LEU A 96 13.91 15.06 -0.82
N ASP A 97 13.19 16.16 -0.74
CA ASP A 97 11.93 16.26 0.01
C ASP A 97 10.89 15.31 -0.59
N TYR A 98 10.72 15.31 -1.92
CA TYR A 98 9.82 14.38 -2.61
C TYR A 98 10.16 12.92 -2.33
N PHE A 99 11.44 12.52 -2.45
CA PHE A 99 11.86 11.15 -2.17
C PHE A 99 11.72 10.79 -0.69
N SER A 100 11.96 11.74 0.21
CA SER A 100 11.82 11.54 1.65
C SER A 100 10.37 11.29 2.03
N ASP A 101 9.45 12.11 1.53
CA ASP A 101 8.02 11.94 1.74
C ASP A 101 7.51 10.64 1.11
N ARG A 102 7.99 10.32 -0.09
CA ARG A 102 7.63 9.07 -0.76
C ARG A 102 8.07 7.85 0.05
N LEU A 103 9.30 7.86 0.57
CA LEU A 103 9.82 6.79 1.40
C LEU A 103 8.97 6.63 2.67
N VAL A 104 8.66 7.73 3.37
CA VAL A 104 7.80 7.70 4.57
C VAL A 104 6.43 7.12 4.26
N GLN A 105 5.80 7.49 3.14
CA GLN A 105 4.52 6.93 2.71
C GLN A 105 4.59 5.42 2.43
N ASP A 106 5.65 4.96 1.76
CA ASP A 106 5.84 3.55 1.47
C ASP A 106 6.07 2.73 2.76
N LEU A 107 6.77 3.30 3.75
CA LEU A 107 6.94 2.70 5.07
C LEU A 107 5.62 2.62 5.85
N GLN A 108 4.84 3.70 5.89
CA GLN A 108 3.49 3.70 6.47
C GLN A 108 2.59 2.65 5.81
N ALA A 109 2.65 2.52 4.49
CA ALA A 109 1.92 1.48 3.77
C ALA A 109 2.36 0.08 4.18
N ALA A 110 3.66 -0.15 4.42
CA ALA A 110 4.17 -1.42 4.93
C ALA A 110 3.66 -1.73 6.36
N PHE A 111 3.69 -0.76 7.28
CA PHE A 111 3.11 -0.92 8.62
C PHE A 111 1.62 -1.24 8.56
N ASN A 112 0.88 -0.60 7.67
CA ASN A 112 -0.55 -0.90 7.45
C ASN A 112 -0.78 -2.31 6.92
N ARG A 113 0.05 -2.79 5.99
CA ARG A 113 -0.01 -4.19 5.51
C ARG A 113 0.25 -5.18 6.64
N ILE A 114 1.20 -4.86 7.52
CA ILE A 114 1.49 -5.68 8.70
C ILE A 114 0.26 -5.72 9.62
N ARG A 115 -0.31 -4.57 9.98
CA ARG A 115 -1.56 -4.51 10.77
C ARG A 115 -2.69 -5.32 10.15
N LEU A 116 -2.91 -5.20 8.85
CA LEU A 116 -3.97 -5.94 8.15
C LEU A 116 -3.72 -7.46 8.15
N LYS A 117 -2.45 -7.90 8.03
CA LYS A 117 -2.12 -9.32 8.08
C LYS A 117 -2.41 -9.94 9.45
N HIS A 118 -2.19 -9.18 10.52
CA HIS A 118 -2.40 -9.62 11.90
C HIS A 118 -3.84 -9.40 12.39
N SER A 119 -4.58 -8.44 11.82
CA SER A 119 -5.99 -8.25 12.17
C SER A 119 -6.91 -9.34 11.61
N LEU A 120 -6.47 -10.06 10.58
CA LEU A 120 -7.24 -11.10 9.90
C LEU A 120 -6.93 -12.50 10.45
N THR A 121 -7.97 -13.17 10.95
CA THR A 121 -7.92 -14.57 11.37
C THR A 121 -7.74 -15.52 10.18
N GLY A 122 -7.28 -16.75 10.43
CA GLY A 122 -7.16 -17.77 9.40
C GLY A 122 -8.50 -18.16 8.75
N ALA A 123 -9.60 -18.12 9.51
CA ALA A 123 -10.94 -18.35 8.98
C ALA A 123 -11.38 -17.22 8.03
N GLU A 124 -11.17 -15.96 8.43
CA GLU A 124 -11.47 -14.80 7.58
C GLU A 124 -10.61 -14.80 6.31
N LYS A 125 -9.32 -15.14 6.40
CA LYS A 125 -8.44 -15.29 5.24
C LYS A 125 -8.97 -16.34 4.26
N ARG A 126 -9.41 -17.49 4.76
CA ARG A 126 -10.03 -18.55 3.92
C ARG A 126 -11.33 -18.07 3.27
N GLU A 127 -12.16 -17.34 3.99
CA GLU A 127 -13.42 -16.83 3.44
C GLU A 127 -13.20 -15.76 2.38
N ILE A 128 -12.26 -14.84 2.60
CA ILE A 128 -11.83 -13.86 1.59
C ILE A 128 -11.33 -14.59 0.34
N LEU A 129 -10.47 -15.61 0.50
CA LEU A 129 -9.95 -16.39 -0.61
C LEU A 129 -11.07 -17.11 -1.38
N ARG A 130 -12.03 -17.72 -0.68
CA ARG A 130 -13.21 -18.34 -1.30
C ARG A 130 -14.02 -17.32 -2.08
N GLY A 131 -14.24 -16.12 -1.54
CA GLY A 131 -14.89 -15.01 -2.24
C GLY A 131 -14.17 -14.60 -3.52
N MET A 132 -12.84 -14.49 -3.48
CA MET A 132 -12.01 -14.19 -4.66
C MET A 132 -12.10 -15.29 -5.72
N LEU A 133 -12.05 -16.55 -5.33
CA LEU A 133 -12.17 -17.68 -6.26
C LEU A 133 -13.57 -17.78 -6.87
N ARG A 134 -14.63 -17.61 -6.07
CA ARG A 134 -16.02 -17.61 -6.55
C ARG A 134 -16.26 -16.50 -7.57
N THR A 135 -15.83 -15.28 -7.28
CA THR A 135 -15.98 -14.14 -8.20
C THR A 135 -15.14 -14.32 -9.47
N ARG A 136 -13.94 -14.88 -9.38
CA ARG A 136 -13.11 -15.22 -10.55
C ARG A 136 -13.74 -16.31 -11.41
N HIS A 137 -14.29 -17.36 -10.79
CA HIS A 137 -14.99 -18.42 -11.50
C HIS A 137 -16.26 -17.90 -12.18
N LEU A 138 -17.03 -17.05 -11.50
CA LEU A 138 -18.19 -16.38 -12.07
C LEU A 138 -17.80 -15.49 -13.27
N ASP A 139 -16.74 -14.66 -13.15
CA ASP A 139 -16.24 -13.82 -14.25
C ASP A 139 -15.80 -14.66 -15.45
N ALA A 140 -15.11 -15.79 -15.21
CA ALA A 140 -14.71 -16.71 -16.27
C ALA A 140 -15.91 -17.39 -16.95
N ARG A 141 -16.89 -17.85 -16.16
CA ARG A 141 -18.08 -18.51 -16.68
C ARG A 141 -18.97 -17.54 -17.46
N LEU A 142 -19.17 -16.32 -16.96
CA LEU A 142 -19.90 -15.28 -17.69
C LEU A 142 -19.19 -14.92 -19.00
N LYS A 143 -17.87 -14.75 -18.99
CA LYS A 143 -17.12 -14.54 -20.24
C LYS A 143 -17.35 -15.67 -21.23
N LYS A 144 -17.27 -16.93 -20.81
CA LYS A 144 -17.54 -18.08 -21.68
C LYS A 144 -18.96 -18.03 -22.24
N PHE A 145 -19.97 -17.80 -21.39
CA PHE A 145 -21.38 -17.69 -21.81
C PHE A 145 -21.64 -16.56 -22.81
N PHE A 146 -21.04 -15.38 -22.61
CA PHE A 146 -21.21 -14.26 -23.54
C PHE A 146 -20.36 -14.40 -24.82
N MET A 147 -19.26 -15.15 -24.77
CA MET A 147 -18.42 -15.45 -25.94
C MET A 147 -18.95 -16.62 -26.77
N SER A 148 -19.67 -17.59 -26.17
CA SER A 148 -20.23 -18.74 -26.89
C SER A 148 -21.53 -18.42 -27.65
N SER A 149 -22.00 -17.17 -27.65
CA SER A 149 -23.17 -16.69 -28.41
C SER A 149 -24.50 -17.43 -28.09
N GLU A 150 -24.57 -18.15 -26.98
CA GLU A 150 -25.81 -18.78 -26.47
C GLU A 150 -26.87 -17.74 -26.07
N VAL A 151 -26.45 -16.49 -25.80
CA VAL A 151 -27.34 -15.36 -25.55
C VAL A 151 -27.27 -14.41 -26.76
N LYS A 152 -28.29 -14.48 -27.60
CA LYS A 152 -28.49 -13.57 -28.74
C LYS A 152 -29.21 -12.30 -28.26
N GLN A 153 -28.88 -11.16 -28.83
CA GLN A 153 -29.75 -9.98 -28.73
C GLN A 153 -31.10 -10.27 -29.42
N PRO A 154 -32.16 -9.48 -29.16
CA PRO A 154 -33.44 -9.60 -29.86
C PRO A 154 -33.29 -9.62 -31.39
N ASP A 155 -32.24 -8.96 -31.90
CA ASP A 155 -31.90 -8.88 -33.33
C ASP A 155 -31.04 -10.05 -33.84
N GLY A 156 -30.82 -11.10 -33.03
CA GLY A 156 -30.08 -12.30 -33.42
C GLY A 156 -28.55 -12.16 -33.44
N ALA A 157 -28.01 -10.96 -33.24
CA ALA A 157 -26.57 -10.71 -33.23
C ALA A 157 -25.88 -11.25 -31.95
N PRO A 158 -24.67 -11.83 -32.06
CA PRO A 158 -23.88 -12.24 -30.90
C PRO A 158 -23.42 -11.01 -30.10
N PHE A 159 -23.39 -11.13 -28.78
CA PHE A 159 -22.99 -10.08 -27.84
C PHE A 159 -21.48 -9.80 -27.90
N GLN A 160 -20.96 -9.33 -29.04
CA GLN A 160 -19.57 -8.91 -29.19
C GLN A 160 -19.41 -7.42 -28.90
N GLY A 161 -18.44 -7.10 -28.03
CA GLY A 161 -17.87 -5.76 -27.92
C GLY A 161 -18.16 -5.04 -26.61
N LYS A 162 -17.11 -4.89 -25.80
CA LYS A 162 -16.88 -3.82 -24.79
C LYS A 162 -17.90 -3.59 -23.65
N GLY A 163 -19.11 -4.13 -23.66
CA GLY A 163 -20.13 -3.92 -22.61
C GLY A 163 -19.79 -4.52 -21.24
N PHE A 164 -18.98 -5.58 -21.21
CA PHE A 164 -18.65 -6.29 -19.96
C PHE A 164 -17.67 -5.51 -19.06
N ARG A 165 -16.79 -4.68 -19.64
CA ARG A 165 -15.78 -3.92 -18.87
C ARG A 165 -16.40 -2.71 -18.17
N SER A 166 -17.42 -2.09 -18.76
CA SER A 166 -18.12 -0.92 -18.21
C SER A 166 -19.09 -1.29 -17.08
N PHE A 167 -19.66 -2.51 -17.05
CA PHE A 167 -20.48 -2.97 -15.93
C PHE A 167 -19.64 -3.22 -14.67
N ARG A 168 -18.49 -3.89 -14.80
CA ARG A 168 -17.59 -4.18 -13.67
C ARG A 168 -16.97 -2.91 -13.08
N ALA A 169 -16.61 -1.94 -13.93
CA ALA A 169 -16.12 -0.63 -13.49
C ALA A 169 -17.18 0.17 -12.73
N LYS A 170 -18.44 0.18 -13.20
CA LYS A 170 -19.56 0.83 -12.50
C LYS A 170 -19.84 0.17 -11.14
N ALA A 171 -19.73 -1.16 -11.04
CA ALA A 171 -19.92 -1.87 -9.77
C ALA A 171 -18.83 -1.54 -8.74
N PHE A 172 -17.55 -1.50 -9.14
CA PHE A 172 -16.44 -1.07 -8.26
C PHE A 172 -16.58 0.40 -7.83
N ALA A 173 -16.95 1.30 -8.73
CA ALA A 173 -17.19 2.71 -8.40
C ALA A 173 -18.38 2.91 -7.44
N ARG A 174 -19.40 2.04 -7.50
CA ARG A 174 -20.56 2.06 -6.60
C ARG A 174 -20.23 1.50 -5.22
N TRP A 175 -19.37 0.49 -5.14
CA TRP A 175 -18.87 -0.07 -3.87
C TRP A 175 -17.83 0.84 -3.19
N GLY A 176 -16.93 1.47 -3.96
CA GLY A 176 -15.98 2.45 -3.44
C GLY A 176 -16.63 3.71 -2.85
N ARG A 177 -17.84 4.06 -3.29
CA ARG A 177 -18.61 5.19 -2.75
C ARG A 177 -19.37 4.89 -1.46
N LYS A 178 -19.64 3.63 -1.12
CA LYS A 178 -20.42 3.29 0.09
C LYS A 178 -19.59 3.18 1.37
N ARG A 179 -18.25 3.24 1.32
CA ARG A 179 -17.39 3.12 2.51
C ARG A 179 -16.44 4.30 2.76
N PHE A 180 -16.56 5.37 1.98
CA PHE A 180 -15.75 6.58 2.15
C PHE A 180 -16.62 7.82 1.89
N MET A 181 -17.64 8.02 2.74
CA MET A 181 -18.23 9.34 2.93
C MET A 181 -17.43 10.05 4.03
N LEU A 182 -16.32 10.67 3.63
CA LEU A 182 -15.86 11.89 4.27
C LEU A 182 -16.23 13.04 3.32
N PRO A 183 -16.72 14.17 3.83
CA PRO A 183 -17.23 15.25 3.01
C PRO A 183 -16.09 15.86 2.18
N ARG A 184 -16.20 15.73 0.85
CA ARG A 184 -15.42 16.49 -0.12
C ARG A 184 -16.07 17.85 -0.27
N SER A 185 -15.57 18.83 0.46
CA SER A 185 -15.65 20.23 0.05
C SER A 185 -14.24 20.77 -0.13
N ALA A 186 -14.04 21.40 -1.28
CA ALA A 186 -12.87 22.17 -1.73
C ALA A 186 -11.79 21.43 -2.56
N CYS A 187 -11.46 22.10 -3.68
CA CYS A 187 -10.37 21.90 -4.64
C CYS A 187 -10.45 20.64 -5.53
N GLY A 188 -10.83 20.70 -6.81
CA GLY A 188 -10.85 21.83 -7.73
C GLY A 188 -9.46 22.06 -8.35
N ALA A 189 -9.30 21.57 -9.57
CA ALA A 189 -8.26 21.88 -10.56
C ALA A 189 -6.83 21.33 -10.33
N ALA A 190 -6.45 20.35 -11.16
CA ALA A 190 -5.33 20.44 -12.12
C ALA A 190 -4.67 19.07 -12.38
N MET A 191 -4.17 18.94 -13.62
CA MET A 191 -3.21 17.93 -14.14
C MET A 191 -3.82 16.60 -14.57
N SER A 192 -4.18 16.45 -15.85
CA SER A 192 -3.30 16.38 -17.03
C SER A 192 -2.37 15.17 -17.00
N SER A 193 -2.59 14.32 -17.99
CA SER A 193 -1.82 13.14 -18.34
C SER A 193 -0.34 13.44 -18.54
N ASN A 194 0.56 12.66 -17.93
CA ASN A 194 1.48 11.90 -18.76
C ASN A 194 2.07 10.68 -18.04
N LYS A 195 2.07 9.57 -18.77
CA LYS A 195 2.71 8.30 -18.43
C LYS A 195 4.14 8.35 -18.98
N THR A 196 5.15 8.17 -18.14
CA THR A 196 6.34 7.36 -18.45
C THR A 196 7.19 7.24 -17.20
N ALA A 197 7.25 6.03 -16.63
CA ALA A 197 8.23 5.67 -15.63
C ALA A 197 9.52 5.27 -16.34
N ILE A 198 10.60 5.99 -16.10
CA ILE A 198 11.96 5.58 -16.40
C ILE A 198 12.76 5.84 -15.12
N MET A 199 13.19 4.77 -14.45
CA MET A 199 14.17 4.84 -13.37
C MET A 199 15.57 5.01 -13.97
N PRO A 200 16.44 5.87 -13.42
CA PRO A 200 17.87 5.70 -13.56
C PRO A 200 18.47 5.13 -12.27
N VAL A 201 19.19 4.03 -12.48
CA VAL A 201 20.18 3.43 -11.60
C VAL A 201 21.29 4.47 -11.37
N ILE A 202 21.48 4.93 -10.13
CA ILE A 202 22.66 5.72 -9.77
C ILE A 202 23.68 4.75 -9.16
N LEU A 203 24.71 4.49 -9.96
CA LEU A 203 25.98 3.90 -9.55
C LEU A 203 26.64 4.83 -8.52
N LEU A 204 26.87 4.32 -7.32
CA LEU A 204 27.85 4.86 -6.39
C LEU A 204 28.93 3.79 -6.18
N ARG A 205 30.11 4.04 -6.73
CA ARG A 205 31.38 3.44 -6.29
C ARG A 205 32.31 4.58 -5.88
N PRO A 206 33.17 4.39 -4.88
CA PRO A 206 34.40 5.19 -4.78
C PRO A 206 35.33 4.88 -5.96
#